data_AF-A0A1H3VQ91-F1
#
_entry.id   AF-A0A1H3VQ91-F1
#
_cell.length_a   1.000
_cell.length_b   1.000
_cell.length_c   1.000
_cell.angle_alpha   90.00
_cell.angle_beta   90.00
_cell.angle_gamma   90.00
#
_symmetry.space_group_name_H-M   'P 1'
#
loop_
_entity.id
_entity.type
_entity.pdbx_description
1 polymer ?
#
loop_
_entity_poly.entity_id
_entity_poly.type
_entity_poly.pdbx_seq_one_letter_code
_entity_poly.pdbx_strand_id
1 'polypeptide(L)'
;MKYIVKKIQEADFGCEERPEGYTPQVVIRLRDEAGHEIEMEVADADLYANDINEADWVYFDKDNQIYKEVHLINEFLFDKKFKK
;
A
#
# COMPACT_ATOMS: atom_id res chain seq x y z
N MET A 1 12.28 3.27 5.01
CA MET A 1 12.07 4.46 4.17
C MET A 1 10.58 4.67 4.03
N LYS A 2 10.12 5.92 4.07
CA LYS A 2 8.71 6.26 3.92
C LYS A 2 8.46 6.96 2.60
N TYR A 3 7.27 6.75 2.07
CA TYR A 3 6.84 7.31 0.80
C TYR A 3 5.44 7.86 0.95
N ILE A 4 5.12 8.92 0.21
CA ILE A 4 3.75 9.41 0.09
C ILE A 4 3.10 8.79 -1.15
N VAL A 5 1.88 8.26 -0.99
CA VAL A 5 1.09 7.76 -2.11
C VAL A 5 0.64 8.94 -2.95
N LYS A 6 1.17 9.05 -4.16
CA LYS A 6 0.82 10.11 -5.11
C LYS A 6 -0.40 9.77 -5.93
N LYS A 7 -0.52 8.51 -6.32
CA LYS A 7 -1.63 8.02 -7.14
C LYS A 7 -1.79 6.51 -6.97
N ILE A 8 -3.02 6.04 -6.98
CA ILE A 8 -3.35 4.61 -7.07
C ILE A 8 -3.96 4.40 -8.45
N GLN A 9 -3.37 3.53 -9.24
CA GLN A 9 -3.82 3.19 -10.59
C GLN A 9 -4.24 1.73 -10.59
N GLU A 10 -5.52 1.48 -10.76
CA GLU A 10 -6.01 0.12 -10.99
C GLU A 10 -5.40 -0.39 -12.30
N ALA A 11 -4.88 -1.62 -12.30
CA ALA A 11 -4.42 -2.26 -13.52
C ALA A 11 -5.65 -2.66 -14.35
N ASP A 12 -6.26 -1.67 -14.99
CA ASP A 12 -7.44 -1.83 -15.82
C ASP A 12 -7.02 -2.37 -17.20
N PHE A 13 -6.74 -3.67 -17.25
CA PHE A 13 -6.66 -4.42 -18.50
C PHE A 13 -7.99 -5.10 -18.75
N GLY A 14 -8.94 -4.36 -19.34
CA GLY A 14 -10.01 -4.94 -20.15
C GLY A 14 -11.11 -5.70 -19.41
N CYS A 15 -12.35 -5.41 -19.79
CA CYS A 15 -13.56 -6.08 -19.33
C CYS A 15 -13.70 -7.49 -19.95
N GLU A 16 -12.76 -8.39 -19.67
CA GLU A 16 -12.90 -9.82 -19.94
C GLU A 16 -13.00 -10.50 -18.57
N GLU A 17 -14.25 -10.72 -18.14
CA GLU A 17 -14.70 -11.66 -17.11
C GLU A 17 -13.59 -12.12 -16.15
N ARG A 18 -13.27 -11.29 -15.14
CA ARG A 18 -12.26 -11.65 -14.12
C ARG A 18 -12.66 -13.00 -13.51
N PRO A 19 -11.81 -14.03 -13.61
CA PRO A 19 -12.14 -15.35 -13.09
C PRO A 19 -12.34 -15.31 -11.58
N GLU A 20 -13.20 -16.20 -11.09
CA GLU A 20 -13.51 -16.37 -9.67
C GLU A 20 -12.21 -16.68 -8.91
N GLY A 21 -11.78 -15.75 -8.04
CA GLY A 21 -10.53 -15.87 -7.27
C GLY A 21 -9.33 -15.06 -7.78
N TYR A 22 -9.51 -14.23 -8.82
CA TYR A 22 -8.48 -13.26 -9.20
C TYR A 22 -8.34 -12.17 -8.12
N THR A 23 -7.13 -12.02 -7.57
CA THR A 23 -6.83 -10.91 -6.65
C THR A 23 -6.47 -9.68 -7.48
N PRO A 24 -7.28 -8.61 -7.45
CA PRO A 24 -6.96 -7.40 -8.20
C PRO A 24 -5.63 -6.82 -7.75
N GLN A 25 -4.75 -6.55 -8.72
CA GLN A 25 -3.49 -5.86 -8.51
C GLN A 25 -3.64 -4.42 -8.99
N VAL A 26 -3.00 -3.50 -8.26
CA VAL A 26 -3.02 -2.07 -8.55
C VAL A 26 -1.59 -1.54 -8.52
N VAL A 27 -1.31 -0.61 -9.43
CA VAL A 27 -0.02 0.09 -9.49
C VAL A 27 -0.15 1.35 -8.66
N ILE A 28 0.66 1.48 -7.62
CA ILE A 28 0.75 2.70 -6.83
C ILE A 28 1.98 3.51 -7.24
N ARG A 29 1.77 4.82 -7.41
CA ARG A 29 2.82 5.82 -7.54
C ARG A 29 3.14 6.37 -6.18
N LEU A 30 4.40 6.27 -5.80
CA LEU A 30 4.93 6.69 -4.53
C LEU A 30 5.97 7.77 -4.75
N ARG A 31 6.09 8.70 -3.81
CA ARG A 31 7.12 9.72 -3.84
C ARG A 31 7.86 9.76 -2.52
N ASP A 32 9.18 9.82 -2.56
CA ASP A 32 9.99 9.99 -1.36
C ASP A 32 10.18 11.48 -0.99
N GLU A 33 10.80 11.72 0.16
CA GLU A 33 11.07 13.07 0.66
C GLU A 33 12.05 13.87 -0.22
N ALA A 34 12.99 13.22 -0.91
CA ALA A 34 13.87 13.84 -1.90
C ALA A 34 13.16 14.17 -3.21
N GLY A 35 11.95 13.67 -3.42
CA GLY A 35 11.13 13.92 -4.61
C GLY A 35 11.32 12.94 -5.76
N HIS A 36 12.02 11.82 -5.56
CA HIS A 36 11.96 10.69 -6.48
C HIS A 36 10.61 10.01 -6.40
N GLU A 37 10.11 9.65 -7.58
CA GLU A 37 8.85 8.95 -7.76
C GLU A 37 9.14 7.51 -8.20
N ILE A 38 8.49 6.55 -7.55
CA ILE A 38 8.59 5.13 -7.87
C ILE A 38 7.20 4.55 -8.09
N GLU A 39 7.11 3.55 -8.96
CA GLU A 39 5.88 2.82 -9.25
C GLU A 39 6.05 1.39 -8.74
N MET A 40 5.00 0.86 -8.11
CA MET A 40 5.01 -0.53 -7.67
C MET A 40 3.63 -1.18 -7.72
N GLU A 41 3.63 -2.47 -7.99
CA GLU A 41 2.43 -3.29 -8.02
C GLU A 41 2.16 -3.87 -6.63
N VAL A 42 0.96 -3.64 -6.11
CA VAL A 42 0.47 -4.15 -4.84
C VAL A 42 -0.91 -4.77 -5.02
N ALA A 43 -1.29 -5.68 -4.13
CA ALA A 43 -2.65 -6.18 -4.12
C ALA A 43 -3.61 -5.07 -3.65
N ASP A 44 -4.73 -4.92 -4.35
CA ASP A 44 -5.81 -4.00 -3.96
C ASP A 44 -6.29 -4.28 -2.53
N ALA A 45 -6.41 -5.58 -2.20
CA ALA A 45 -6.80 -6.04 -0.88
C ALA A 45 -5.85 -5.56 0.24
N ASP A 46 -4.54 -5.44 -0.04
CA ASP A 46 -3.57 -4.93 0.94
C ASP A 46 -3.76 -3.43 1.20
N LEU A 47 -4.05 -2.65 0.16
CA LEU A 47 -4.36 -1.22 0.32
C LEU A 47 -5.63 -1.04 1.15
N TYR A 48 -6.67 -1.81 0.84
CA TYR A 48 -7.94 -1.77 1.58
C TYR A 48 -7.76 -2.23 3.03
N ALA A 49 -7.02 -3.31 3.27
CA ALA A 49 -6.78 -3.85 4.61
C ALA A 49 -5.98 -2.89 5.51
N ASN A 50 -5.10 -2.07 4.91
CA ASN A 50 -4.29 -1.08 5.62
C ASN A 50 -4.86 0.34 5.55
N ASP A 51 -6.06 0.53 4.99
CA ASP A 51 -6.72 1.83 4.81
C ASP A 51 -5.83 2.87 4.10
N ILE A 52 -5.08 2.43 3.09
CA ILE A 52 -4.12 3.28 2.35
C ILE A 52 -4.85 3.99 1.22
N ASN A 53 -4.80 5.33 1.25
CA ASN A 53 -5.37 6.19 0.22
C ASN A 53 -4.32 7.08 -0.43
N GLU A 54 -4.70 7.79 -1.49
CA GLU A 54 -3.86 8.85 -2.04
C GLU A 54 -3.55 9.92 -0.98
N ALA A 55 -2.33 10.45 -1.01
CA ALA A 55 -1.72 11.34 -0.02
C ALA A 55 -1.42 10.72 1.36
N ASP A 56 -1.66 9.43 1.58
CA ASP A 56 -1.17 8.75 2.78
C ASP A 56 0.34 8.51 2.74
N TRP A 57 0.96 8.58 3.91
CA TRP A 57 2.33 8.13 4.10
C TRP A 57 2.33 6.62 4.33
N VAL A 58 3.23 5.92 3.65
CA VAL A 58 3.38 4.47 3.71
C VAL A 58 4.83 4.07 3.85
N TYR A 59 5.07 2.86 4.34
CA TYR A 59 6.38 2.24 4.42
C TYR A 59 6.31 0.77 4.03
N PHE A 60 7.46 0.22 3.63
CA PHE A 60 7.62 -1.18 3.25
C PHE A 60 8.37 -1.95 4.32
N ASP A 61 7.90 -3.16 4.61
CA ASP A 61 8.65 -4.13 5.43
C ASP A 61 9.65 -4.94 4.57
N LYS A 62 10.40 -5.85 5.19
CA LYS A 62 11.40 -6.71 4.55
C LYS A 62 10.79 -7.65 3.51
N ASP A 63 9.52 -7.97 3.67
CA ASP A 63 8.73 -8.80 2.75
C ASP A 63 8.04 -7.97 1.64
N ASN A 64 8.45 -6.72 1.42
CA ASN A 64 7.84 -5.81 0.43
C ASN A 64 6.35 -5.50 0.66
N GLN A 65 5.85 -5.77 1.87
CA GLN A 65 4.47 -5.49 2.25
C GLN A 65 4.30 -4.01 2.62
N ILE A 66 3.19 -3.40 2.17
CA ILE A 66 2.89 -1.99 2.36
C ILE A 66 2.07 -1.75 3.63
N TYR A 67 2.46 -0.74 4.40
CA TYR A 67 1.74 -0.34 5.61
C TYR A 67 1.57 1.18 5.65
N LYS A 68 0.41 1.62 6.14
CA LYS A 68 0.13 3.03 6.40
C LYS A 68 0.91 3.53 7.62
N GLU A 69 1.59 4.65 7.47
CA GLU A 69 2.16 5.41 8.59
C GLU A 69 1.01 6.04 9.38
N VAL A 70 0.49 5.28 10.33
CA VAL A 70 -0.45 5.82 11.30
C VAL A 70 0.33 6.68 12.29
N HIS A 71 0.08 8.00 12.28
CA HIS A 71 0.54 8.90 13.32
C HIS A 71 -0.28 8.61 14.59
N LEU A 72 0.07 7.51 15.27
CA LEU A 72 -0.56 7.11 16.51
C LEU A 72 -0.25 8.16 17.55
N ILE A 73 -1.19 9.09 17.73
CA ILE A 73 -1.31 9.86 18.97
C ILE A 73 -1.84 8.99 20.13
N ASN A 74 -1.74 7.65 20.08
CA ASN A 74 -2.01 6.78 21.23
C ASN A 74 -1.31 5.40 21.15
N GLU A 75 -0.63 5.07 22.24
CA GLU A 75 0.39 4.04 22.51
C GLU A 75 0.07 2.52 22.33
N PHE A 76 -0.98 2.05 21.63
CA PHE A 76 -1.49 0.69 21.95
C PHE A 76 -1.51 -0.45 20.91
N LEU A 77 -1.07 -0.29 19.66
CA LEU A 77 -1.30 -1.35 18.64
C LEU A 77 -0.08 -1.98 17.95
N PHE A 78 1.14 -1.46 18.12
CA PHE A 78 2.29 -1.97 17.37
C PHE A 78 2.93 -3.25 17.97
N ASP A 79 2.71 -3.54 19.26
CA ASP A 79 3.46 -4.60 19.98
C ASP A 79 2.96 -6.04 19.73
N LYS A 80 1.77 -6.23 19.14
CA LYS A 80 1.15 -7.58 19.05
C LYS A 80 1.42 -8.39 17.79
N LYS A 81 1.99 -7.83 16.72
CA LYS A 81 2.18 -8.58 15.45
C LYS A 81 3.56 -9.23 15.27
N PHE A 82 4.58 -8.82 16.03
CA PHE A 82 5.95 -9.33 15.88
C PHE A 82 6.43 -10.27 16.99
N LYS A 83 5.57 -10.65 17.95
CA LYS A 83 5.93 -11.59 19.01
C LYS A 83 5.47 -13.00 18.67
N LYS A 84 6.24 -13.69 17.83
CA LYS A 84 6.23 -15.15 17.74
C LYS A 84 7.61 -15.68 18.09
#